data_AF-A0A536EJV0-F1
#
_entry.id   AF-A0A536EJV0-F1
#
_cell.length_a   1.000
_cell.length_b   1.000
_cell.length_c   1.000
_cell.angle_alpha   90.00
_cell.angle_beta   90.00
_cell.angle_gamma   90.00
#
_symmetry.space_group_name_H-M   'P 1'
#
loop_
_entity.id
_entity.type
_entity.pdbx_description
1 polymer ?
#
loop_
_entity_poly.entity_id
_entity_poly.type
_entity_poly.pdbx_seq_one_letter_code
_entity_poly.pdbx_strand_id
1 'polypeptide(L)'
;MYYAGAFLGLRPLPQLLNEPLLSVMPGFVFGFLIDTLQHAGKVVEEAGLILLMLVLLGLLGAAGSVASLRWTSRYLPFAFAGVGWLLVVAVLLPLGGLGMLGLNDGVATPLIWASLFAIYAVVLQFGDQPA
;
A
#
# COMPACT_ATOMS: atom_id res chain seq x y z
N MET A 1 -8.36 8.44 20.08
CA MET A 1 -8.36 7.19 20.89
C MET A 1 -9.03 7.39 22.26
N TYR A 2 -8.68 8.42 23.06
CA TYR A 2 -9.26 8.61 24.40
C TYR A 2 -10.78 8.83 24.42
N TYR A 3 -11.33 9.53 23.42
CA TYR A 3 -12.77 9.83 23.34
C TYR A 3 -13.63 8.67 22.82
N ALA A 4 -13.05 7.70 22.10
CA ALA A 4 -13.79 6.54 21.59
C ALA A 4 -14.15 5.55 22.72
N GLY A 5 -13.29 5.40 23.73
CA GLY A 5 -13.55 4.55 24.89
C GLY A 5 -14.68 5.08 25.79
N ALA A 6 -14.86 6.40 25.89
CA ALA A 6 -15.89 7.00 26.71
C ALA A 6 -17.29 6.93 26.09
N PHE A 7 -17.40 7.02 24.75
CA PHE A 7 -18.69 7.11 24.05
C PHE A 7 -19.14 5.80 23.39
N LEU A 8 -18.23 4.89 23.03
CA LEU A 8 -18.56 3.65 22.31
C LEU A 8 -18.30 2.37 23.13
N GLY A 9 -17.78 2.49 24.36
CA GLY A 9 -17.48 1.34 25.23
C GLY A 9 -16.39 0.40 24.69
N LEU A 10 -15.71 0.80 23.61
CA LEU A 10 -14.66 0.02 22.98
C LEU A 10 -13.39 0.10 23.82
N ARG A 11 -13.19 -0.92 24.67
CA ARG A 11 -11.94 -1.12 25.39
C ARG A 11 -10.90 -1.68 24.41
N PRO A 12 -9.70 -1.08 24.30
CA PRO A 12 -8.63 -1.63 23.48
C PRO A 12 -8.24 -3.01 24.03
N LEU A 13 -8.09 -4.00 23.14
CA LEU A 13 -7.77 -5.40 23.46
C LEU A 13 -6.70 -5.61 24.57
N PRO A 14 -5.61 -4.81 24.64
CA PRO A 14 -4.63 -4.93 25.71
C PRO A 14 -5.20 -4.69 27.11
N GLN A 15 -6.19 -3.81 27.28
CA GLN A 15 -6.82 -3.55 28.58
C GLN A 15 -7.75 -4.68 29.03
N LEU A 16 -8.38 -5.39 28.11
CA LEU A 16 -9.23 -6.54 28.42
C LEU A 16 -8.43 -7.81 28.73
N LEU A 17 -7.26 -7.94 28.11
CA LEU A 17 -6.39 -9.12 28.26
C LEU A 17 -5.42 -9.02 29.43
N ASN A 18 -5.16 -7.82 29.97
CA ASN A 18 -4.15 -7.60 31.01
C ASN A 18 -4.50 -8.28 32.35
N GLU A 19 -5.74 -8.13 32.84
CA GLU A 19 -6.18 -8.70 34.12
C GLU A 19 -6.09 -10.23 34.18
N PRO A 20 -6.61 -11.00 33.20
CA PRO A 20 -6.52 -12.46 33.24
C PRO A 20 -5.09 -12.97 33.00
N LEU A 21 -4.30 -12.35 32.10
CA LEU A 21 -2.95 -12.81 31.79
C LEU A 21 -1.94 -12.53 32.91
N LEU A 22 -2.04 -11.37 33.59
CA LEU A 22 -1.20 -11.05 34.75
C LEU A 22 -1.53 -11.91 35.97
N SER A 23 -2.72 -12.50 36.03
CA SER A 23 -3.10 -13.39 37.13
C SER A 23 -2.48 -14.80 37.02
N VAL A 24 -2.05 -15.20 35.81
CA VAL A 24 -1.53 -16.54 35.50
C VAL A 24 -0.02 -16.55 35.26
N MET A 25 0.56 -15.46 34.72
CA MET A 25 1.99 -15.39 34.40
C MET A 25 2.68 -14.25 35.17
N PRO A 26 3.87 -14.49 35.78
CA PRO A 26 4.67 -13.42 36.36
C PRO A 26 4.95 -12.35 35.29
N GLY A 27 4.73 -11.07 35.60
CA GLY A 27 4.83 -9.97 34.62
C GLY A 27 6.16 -9.90 33.86
N PHE A 28 7.24 -10.42 34.44
CA PHE A 28 8.54 -10.58 33.78
C PHE A 28 8.49 -11.56 32.58
N VAL A 29 7.82 -12.70 32.73
CA VAL A 29 7.71 -13.71 31.66
C VAL A 29 6.80 -13.20 30.55
N PHE A 30 5.71 -12.51 30.90
CA PHE A 30 4.82 -11.91 29.92
C PHE A 30 5.50 -10.79 29.12
N GLY A 31 6.27 -9.92 29.80
CA GLY A 31 7.07 -8.88 29.15
C GLY A 31 8.12 -9.45 28.19
N PHE A 32 8.86 -10.46 28.62
CA PHE A 32 9.85 -11.14 27.77
C PHE A 32 9.21 -11.80 26.53
N LEU A 33 8.03 -12.43 26.71
CA LEU A 33 7.31 -13.07 25.62
C LEU A 33 6.81 -12.04 24.60
N ILE A 34 6.20 -10.94 25.06
CA ILE A 34 5.71 -9.87 24.18
C ILE A 34 6.87 -9.21 23.43
N ASP A 35 7.99 -8.92 24.09
CA ASP A 35 9.15 -8.27 23.47
C ASP A 35 9.76 -9.16 22.37
N THR A 36 9.89 -10.47 22.67
CA THR A 36 10.37 -11.47 21.70
C THR A 36 9.40 -11.62 20.52
N LEU A 37 8.09 -11.67 20.79
CA LEU A 37 7.06 -11.81 19.75
C LEU A 37 6.91 -10.54 18.91
N GLN A 38 7.07 -9.36 19.48
CA GLN A 38 7.04 -8.09 18.74
C GLN A 38 8.28 -7.94 17.86
N HIS A 39 9.45 -8.32 18.36
CA HIS A 39 10.68 -8.30 17.57
C HIS A 39 10.58 -9.28 16.39
N ALA A 40 10.20 -10.53 16.65
CA ALA A 40 10.02 -11.54 15.62
C ALA A 40 8.91 -11.15 14.62
N GLY A 41 7.78 -10.64 15.12
CA GLY A 41 6.66 -10.20 14.30
C GLY A 41 7.06 -9.07 13.35
N LYS A 42 7.81 -8.08 13.83
CA LYS A 42 8.30 -6.97 13.02
C LYS A 42 9.24 -7.44 11.90
N VAL A 43 10.18 -8.34 12.21
CA VAL A 43 11.10 -8.88 11.19
C VAL A 43 10.35 -9.67 10.12
N VAL A 44 9.36 -10.47 10.50
CA VAL A 44 8.53 -11.24 9.56
C VAL A 44 7.67 -10.32 8.71
N GLU A 45 7.08 -9.26 9.29
CA GLU A 45 6.30 -8.27 8.57
C GLU A 45 7.15 -7.52 7.54
N GLU A 46 8.31 -7.01 7.94
CA GLU A 46 9.21 -6.29 7.03
C GLU A 46 9.74 -7.21 5.92
N ALA A 47 10.14 -8.44 6.25
CA ALA A 47 10.57 -9.43 5.25
C ALA A 47 9.43 -9.80 4.29
N GLY A 48 8.21 -9.96 4.81
CA GLY A 48 7.01 -10.22 4.04
C GLY A 48 6.68 -9.06 3.08
N LEU A 49 6.77 -7.82 3.55
CA LEU A 49 6.56 -6.62 2.73
C LEU A 49 7.61 -6.50 1.62
N ILE A 50 8.89 -6.76 1.92
CA ILE A 50 9.97 -6.73 0.93
C ILE A 50 9.75 -7.82 -0.13
N LEU A 51 9.47 -9.06 0.29
CA LEU A 51 9.18 -10.16 -0.62
C LEU A 51 7.96 -9.87 -1.49
N LEU A 52 6.89 -9.32 -0.90
CA LEU A 52 5.70 -8.93 -1.63
C LEU A 52 6.01 -7.86 -2.67
N MET A 53 6.81 -6.83 -2.32
CA MET A 53 7.26 -5.82 -3.28
C MET A 53 8.04 -6.43 -4.44
N LEU A 54 9.00 -7.32 -4.15
CA LEU A 54 9.79 -7.98 -5.20
C LEU A 54 8.90 -8.80 -6.14
N VAL A 55 7.96 -9.56 -5.59
CA VAL A 55 7.01 -10.37 -6.38
C VAL A 55 6.12 -9.48 -7.23
N LEU A 56 5.51 -8.44 -6.65
CA LEU A 56 4.60 -7.54 -7.37
C LEU A 56 5.31 -6.76 -8.48
N LEU A 57 6.51 -6.22 -8.20
CA LEU A 57 7.30 -5.52 -9.20
C LEU A 57 7.79 -6.47 -10.30
N GLY A 58 8.20 -7.69 -9.94
CA GLY A 58 8.58 -8.71 -10.91
C GLY A 58 7.43 -9.12 -11.83
N LEU A 59 6.24 -9.35 -11.27
CA LEU A 59 5.02 -9.63 -12.03
C LEU A 59 4.63 -8.47 -12.95
N LEU A 60 4.74 -7.23 -12.45
CA LEU A 60 4.46 -6.04 -13.25
C LEU A 60 5.44 -5.92 -14.43
N GLY A 61 6.72 -6.18 -14.21
CA GLY A 61 7.75 -6.20 -15.26
C GLY A 61 7.52 -7.31 -16.29
N ALA A 62 7.15 -8.52 -15.85
CA ALA A 62 6.82 -9.64 -16.73
C ALA A 62 5.55 -9.37 -17.56
N ALA A 63 4.52 -8.78 -16.95
CA ALA A 63 3.34 -8.33 -17.68
C ALA A 63 3.69 -7.24 -18.72
N GLY A 64 4.57 -6.31 -18.35
CA GLY A 64 5.09 -5.27 -19.24
C GLY A 64 5.83 -5.83 -20.45
N SER A 65 6.70 -6.84 -20.27
CA SER A 65 7.44 -7.44 -21.39
C SER A 65 6.56 -8.24 -22.35
N VAL A 66 5.51 -8.90 -21.84
CA VAL A 66 4.52 -9.56 -22.69
C VAL A 66 3.67 -8.53 -23.43
N ALA A 67 3.33 -7.42 -22.77
CA ALA A 67 2.55 -6.34 -23.36
C ALA A 67 3.32 -5.63 -24.48
N SER A 68 4.61 -5.35 -24.30
CA SER A 68 5.44 -4.68 -25.32
C SER A 68 5.53 -5.49 -26.62
N LEU A 69 5.60 -6.82 -26.54
CA LEU A 69 5.56 -7.70 -27.73
C LEU A 69 4.25 -7.59 -28.52
N ARG A 70 3.15 -7.17 -27.90
CA ARG A 70 1.81 -7.12 -28.51
C ARG A 70 1.31 -5.71 -28.79
N TRP A 71 1.98 -4.68 -28.28
CA TRP A 71 1.59 -3.29 -28.46
C TRP A 71 2.03 -2.76 -29.83
N THR A 72 1.16 -2.93 -30.82
CA THR A 72 1.38 -2.45 -32.20
C THR A 72 0.95 -1.00 -32.42
N SER A 73 0.22 -0.39 -31.48
CA SER A 73 -0.34 0.96 -31.61
C SER A 73 0.33 1.96 -30.67
N ARG A 74 0.67 3.14 -31.21
CA ARG A 74 1.29 4.27 -30.49
C ARG A 74 0.44 4.84 -29.33
N TYR A 75 -0.86 4.56 -29.29
CA TYR A 75 -1.76 5.13 -28.28
C TYR A 75 -2.04 4.18 -27.09
N LEU A 76 -1.65 2.91 -27.19
CA LEU A 76 -1.89 1.91 -26.15
C LEU A 76 -1.25 2.26 -24.80
N PRO A 77 0.00 2.77 -24.73
CA PRO A 77 0.61 3.15 -23.45
C PRO A 77 -0.16 4.25 -22.73
N PHE A 78 -0.71 5.22 -23.46
CA PHE A 78 -1.51 6.31 -22.90
C PHE A 78 -2.86 5.82 -22.36
N ALA A 79 -3.51 4.88 -23.06
CA ALA A 79 -4.73 4.24 -22.56
C ALA A 79 -4.46 3.46 -21.26
N PHE A 80 -3.36 2.71 -21.21
CA PHE A 80 -2.96 1.97 -20.01
C PHE A 80 -2.62 2.91 -18.84
N ALA A 81 -1.89 4.00 -19.10
CA ALA A 81 -1.61 5.04 -18.13
C ALA A 81 -2.89 5.71 -17.61
N GLY A 82 -3.87 5.96 -18.47
CA GLY A 82 -5.18 6.48 -18.08
C GLY A 82 -5.97 5.54 -17.17
N VAL A 83 -5.95 4.23 -17.46
CA VAL A 83 -6.56 3.21 -16.59
C VAL A 83 -5.84 3.13 -15.25
N GLY A 84 -4.49 3.16 -15.25
CA GLY A 84 -3.68 3.20 -14.04
C GLY A 84 -4.00 4.42 -13.17
N TRP A 85 -4.08 5.59 -13.79
CA TRP A 85 -4.48 6.82 -13.11
C TRP A 85 -5.89 6.71 -12.49
N LEU A 86 -6.89 6.23 -13.25
CA LEU A 86 -8.24 6.03 -12.74
C LEU A 86 -8.27 5.07 -11.55
N LEU A 87 -7.50 3.98 -11.60
CA LEU A 87 -7.39 3.03 -10.50
C LEU A 87 -6.83 3.70 -9.24
N VAL A 88 -5.77 4.50 -9.36
CA VAL A 88 -5.21 5.23 -8.20
C VAL A 88 -6.25 6.20 -7.63
N VAL A 89 -6.83 7.02 -8.48
CA VAL A 89 -7.66 8.17 -8.11
C VAL A 89 -9.06 7.77 -7.63
N ALA A 90 -9.63 6.69 -8.18
CA ALA A 90 -10.97 6.21 -7.85
C ALA A 90 -10.99 5.05 -6.85
N VAL A 91 -9.88 4.34 -6.65
CA VAL A 91 -9.81 3.17 -5.76
C VAL A 91 -8.77 3.34 -4.66
N LEU A 92 -7.50 3.54 -5.00
CA LEU A 92 -6.43 3.54 -3.99
C LEU A 92 -6.49 4.76 -3.06
N LEU A 93 -6.69 5.96 -3.59
CA LEU A 93 -6.78 7.19 -2.77
C LEU A 93 -8.00 7.17 -1.82
N PRO A 94 -9.20 6.75 -2.24
CA PRO A 94 -10.32 6.52 -1.33
C PRO A 94 -10.03 5.48 -0.24
N LEU A 95 -9.44 4.33 -0.61
CA LEU A 95 -9.08 3.28 0.35
C LEU A 95 -8.02 3.78 1.36
N GLY A 96 -7.14 4.69 0.95
CA GLY A 96 -6.18 5.38 1.80
C GLY A 96 -6.78 6.52 2.65
N GLY A 97 -8.09 6.79 2.54
CA GLY A 97 -8.78 7.83 3.32
C GLY A 97 -8.70 9.25 2.74
N LEU A 98 -8.07 9.43 1.57
CA LEU A 98 -7.91 10.74 0.92
C LEU A 98 -9.12 11.15 0.08
N GLY A 99 -10.16 10.32 0.03
CA GLY A 99 -11.40 10.57 -0.70
C GLY A 99 -11.24 10.37 -2.21
N MET A 100 -12.36 10.49 -2.94
CA MET A 100 -12.37 10.36 -4.40
C MET A 100 -11.50 11.46 -5.02
N LEU A 101 -10.67 11.08 -5.99
CA LEU A 101 -9.63 11.94 -6.58
C LEU A 101 -8.55 12.44 -5.62
N GLY A 102 -8.52 12.00 -4.35
CA GLY A 102 -7.60 12.55 -3.35
C GLY A 102 -7.91 13.99 -2.94
N LEU A 103 -9.14 14.45 -3.18
CA LEU A 103 -9.53 15.86 -2.97
C LEU A 103 -9.45 16.31 -1.51
N ASN A 104 -9.42 15.38 -0.55
CA ASN A 104 -9.25 15.74 0.86
C ASN A 104 -7.87 16.36 1.15
N ASP A 105 -6.86 16.05 0.33
CA ASP A 105 -5.51 16.62 0.41
C ASP A 105 -5.34 17.83 -0.53
N GLY A 106 -6.32 18.07 -1.40
CA GLY A 106 -6.39 19.19 -2.33
C GLY A 106 -6.41 18.78 -3.80
N VAL A 107 -6.68 19.75 -4.68
CA VAL A 107 -6.78 19.55 -6.14
C VAL A 107 -5.44 19.23 -6.82
N ALA A 108 -4.32 19.42 -6.13
CA ALA A 108 -3.00 19.10 -6.64
C ALA A 108 -2.79 17.57 -6.76
N THR A 109 -3.31 16.79 -5.81
CA THR A 109 -3.14 15.34 -5.74
C THR A 109 -3.54 14.61 -7.02
N PRO A 110 -4.75 14.78 -7.59
CA PRO A 110 -5.11 14.09 -8.83
C PRO A 110 -4.29 14.54 -10.04
N LEU A 111 -3.85 15.80 -10.07
CA LEU A 111 -3.02 16.37 -11.14
C LEU A 111 -1.58 15.83 -11.09
N ILE A 112 -1.01 15.69 -9.91
CA ILE A 112 0.32 15.08 -9.72
C ILE A 112 0.29 13.64 -10.22
N TRP A 113 -0.71 12.86 -9.81
CA TRP A 113 -0.87 11.49 -10.29
C TRP A 113 -1.08 11.43 -11.82
N ALA A 114 -1.92 12.31 -12.38
CA ALA A 114 -2.12 12.36 -13.84
C ALA A 114 -0.79 12.65 -14.57
N SER A 115 0.00 13.58 -14.05
CA SER A 115 1.30 13.96 -14.61
C SER A 115 2.30 12.81 -14.55
N LEU A 116 2.37 12.09 -13.43
CA LEU A 116 3.26 10.93 -13.26
C LEU A 116 2.91 9.81 -14.25
N PHE A 117 1.63 9.47 -14.38
CA PHE A 117 1.19 8.45 -15.35
C PHE A 117 1.42 8.89 -16.79
N ALA A 118 1.22 10.17 -17.11
CA ALA A 118 1.50 10.70 -18.44
C ALA A 118 3.00 10.62 -18.79
N ILE A 119 3.87 11.04 -17.87
CA ILE A 119 5.33 10.93 -18.04
C ILE A 119 5.74 9.46 -18.22
N TYR A 120 5.20 8.56 -17.39
CA TYR A 120 5.49 7.14 -17.50
C TYR A 120 5.06 6.55 -18.86
N ALA A 121 3.89 6.95 -19.37
CA ALA A 121 3.42 6.54 -20.70
C ALA A 121 4.37 7.01 -21.82
N VAL A 122 4.87 8.24 -21.72
CA VAL A 122 5.87 8.79 -22.66
C VAL A 122 7.16 7.97 -22.59
N VAL A 123 7.67 7.69 -21.39
CA VAL A 123 8.87 6.87 -21.21
C VAL A 123 8.68 5.47 -21.79
N LEU A 124 7.53 4.83 -21.58
CA LEU A 124 7.22 3.53 -22.18
C LEU A 124 7.16 3.59 -23.72
N GLN A 125 6.63 4.68 -24.29
CA GLN A 125 6.49 4.82 -25.74
C GLN A 125 7.82 5.10 -26.47
N PHE A 126 8.75 5.80 -25.81
CA PHE A 126 10.01 6.25 -26.41
C PHE A 126 11.26 5.52 -25.88
N GLY A 127 11.16 4.82 -24.75
CA GLY A 127 12.28 4.07 -24.16
C GLY A 127 12.67 2.80 -24.92
N ASP A 128 11.82 2.32 -25.83
CA ASP A 128 12.02 1.09 -26.62
C ASP A 128 12.55 1.38 -28.06
N GLN A 129 12.85 2.64 -28.39
CA GLN A 129 13.39 3.01 -29.71
C GLN A 129 14.93 2.93 -29.69
N PRO A 130 15.56 2.19 -30.62
CA PRO A 130 17.01 2.22 -30.76
C PRO A 130 17.46 3.64 -31.16
N ALA A 131 18.52 4.12 -30.51
CA ALA A 131 19.13 5.43 -30.74
C ALA A 131 19.70 5.58 -32.16
#